data_AF-A0A9E2W9Y5-F1
#
_entry.id   AF-A0A9E2W9Y5-F1
#
_cell.length_a   1.000
_cell.length_b   1.000
_cell.length_c   1.000
_cell.angle_alpha   90.00
_cell.angle_beta   90.00
_cell.angle_gamma   90.00
#
_symmetry.space_group_name_H-M   'P 1'
#
loop_
_entity.id
_entity.type
_entity.pdbx_description
1 polymer ?
#
loop_
_entity_poly.entity_id
_entity_poly.type
_entity_poly.pdbx_seq_one_letter_code
_entity_poly.pdbx_strand_id
1 'polypeptide(L)'
;MNNTKSMFLKKWVTGNLLVYPGLLGLLHPLIAHGFTGDHDKLLTPPQFIMHTISIFIFVFFLAVSRNKTFEIIGKKKTLSDTWPFIFFTPWVFWLGYYTLFVPFDILFMFLSIGIINAIQLRPFVKSPAKWIWQCVLGYLLAAIAGILIGLGAHLQYYKDFQGISKDLATWTSISIPAALVVAYYFRYILGKQIRFEDSQEIISGNKPHVSKVA
;
A
#
# COMPACT_ATOMS: atom_id res chain seq x y z
N MET A 1 -1.87 -8.04 25.08
CA MET A 1 -2.49 -7.81 23.75
C MET A 1 -2.65 -9.18 23.11
N ASN A 2 -3.86 -9.55 22.63
CA ASN A 2 -4.10 -10.86 21.99
C ASN A 2 -3.00 -11.15 20.93
N ASN A 3 -2.39 -12.34 20.97
CA ASN A 3 -1.24 -12.73 20.13
C ASN A 3 -1.53 -12.47 18.64
N THR A 4 -2.74 -12.81 18.18
CA THR A 4 -3.19 -12.60 16.80
C THR A 4 -3.20 -11.13 16.39
N LYS A 5 -3.67 -10.24 17.28
CA LYS A 5 -3.66 -8.79 17.04
C LYS A 5 -2.25 -8.24 16.92
N SER A 6 -1.35 -8.69 17.78
CA SER A 6 0.08 -8.30 17.73
C SER A 6 0.72 -8.71 16.41
N MET A 7 0.51 -9.96 16.02
CA MET A 7 1.06 -10.51 14.77
C MET A 7 0.49 -9.80 13.54
N PHE A 8 -0.82 -9.55 13.51
CA PHE A 8 -1.47 -8.78 12.45
C PHE A 8 -0.85 -7.39 12.28
N LEU A 9 -0.74 -6.62 13.37
CA LEU A 9 -0.21 -5.26 13.32
C LEU A 9 1.28 -5.23 12.97
N LYS A 10 2.06 -6.21 13.45
CA LYS A 10 3.47 -6.35 13.08
C LYS A 10 3.61 -6.63 11.58
N LYS A 11 2.84 -7.58 11.04
CA LYS A 11 2.88 -7.93 9.61
C LYS A 11 2.41 -6.77 8.73
N TRP A 12 1.42 -5.98 9.17
CA TRP A 12 1.02 -4.75 8.49
C TRP A 12 2.19 -3.77 8.37
N VAL A 13 2.85 -3.46 9.50
CA VAL A 13 3.98 -2.51 9.51
C VAL A 13 5.12 -3.03 8.65
N THR A 14 5.62 -4.23 8.92
CA THR A 14 6.76 -4.80 8.20
C THR A 14 6.47 -4.91 6.70
N GLY A 15 5.24 -5.30 6.33
CA GLY A 15 4.83 -5.41 4.94
C GLY A 15 4.87 -4.07 4.19
N ASN A 16 4.38 -2.98 4.81
CA ASN A 16 4.42 -1.65 4.18
C ASN A 16 5.84 -1.05 4.18
N LEU A 17 6.61 -1.22 5.26
CA LEU A 17 7.99 -0.74 5.34
C LEU A 17 8.95 -1.50 4.40
N LEU A 18 8.56 -2.69 3.94
CA LEU A 18 9.31 -3.43 2.91
C LEU A 18 8.86 -3.06 1.50
N VAL A 19 7.54 -3.06 1.25
CA VAL A 19 7.01 -2.88 -0.10
C VAL A 19 7.22 -1.46 -0.62
N TYR A 20 6.96 -0.42 0.17
CA TYR A 20 7.10 0.95 -0.33
C TYR A 20 8.57 1.30 -0.61
N PRO A 21 9.51 1.25 0.35
CA PRO A 21 10.91 1.57 0.06
C PRO A 21 11.54 0.57 -0.90
N GLY A 22 11.28 -0.73 -0.75
CA GLY A 22 11.90 -1.75 -1.57
C GLY A 22 11.39 -1.75 -3.01
N LEU A 23 10.07 -1.77 -3.23
CA LEU A 23 9.51 -1.91 -4.57
C LEU A 23 9.23 -0.58 -5.25
N LEU A 24 8.72 0.42 -4.52
CA LEU A 24 8.51 1.76 -5.09
C LEU A 24 9.77 2.63 -5.01
N GLY A 25 10.56 2.53 -3.95
CA GLY A 25 11.77 3.34 -3.78
C GLY A 25 12.97 2.86 -4.59
N LEU A 26 13.20 1.54 -4.62
CA LEU A 26 14.38 0.95 -5.28
C LEU A 26 14.04 0.26 -6.59
N LEU A 27 13.11 -0.70 -6.59
CA LEU A 27 12.87 -1.52 -7.78
C LEU A 27 12.22 -0.73 -8.92
N HIS A 28 11.29 0.18 -8.59
CA HIS A 28 10.62 1.01 -9.58
C HIS A 28 11.59 1.82 -10.43
N PRO A 29 12.47 2.68 -9.89
CA PRO A 29 13.42 3.43 -10.73
C PRO A 29 14.40 2.53 -11.48
N LEU A 30 14.81 1.39 -10.91
CA LEU A 30 15.66 0.43 -11.62
C LEU A 30 15.01 -0.14 -12.88
N ILE A 31 13.72 -0.47 -12.81
CA ILE A 31 12.98 -0.98 -13.97
C ILE A 31 12.64 0.18 -14.92
N ALA A 32 12.10 1.27 -14.40
CA ALA A 32 11.58 2.39 -15.17
C ALA A 32 12.69 3.15 -15.89
N HIS A 33 13.75 3.54 -15.19
CA HIS A 33 14.83 4.38 -15.70
C HIS A 33 16.11 3.60 -15.97
N GLY A 34 16.37 2.50 -15.27
CA GLY A 34 17.61 1.73 -15.45
C GLY A 34 17.79 1.17 -16.87
N PHE A 35 16.68 0.82 -17.55
CA PHE A 35 16.71 0.31 -18.92
C PHE A 35 16.38 1.33 -19.99
N THR A 36 15.75 2.46 -19.64
CA THR A 36 15.25 3.43 -20.63
C THR A 36 15.81 4.84 -20.48
N GLY A 37 16.63 5.07 -19.45
CA GLY A 37 17.24 6.35 -19.14
C GLY A 37 16.25 7.38 -18.57
N ASP A 38 16.78 8.58 -18.41
CA ASP A 38 16.02 9.75 -17.99
C ASP A 38 15.02 10.16 -19.10
N HIS A 39 13.95 10.84 -18.71
CA HIS A 39 12.99 11.39 -19.67
C HIS A 39 12.44 12.74 -19.21
N ASP A 40 12.01 13.52 -20.20
CA ASP A 40 11.21 14.71 -19.96
C ASP A 40 9.73 14.34 -19.72
N LYS A 41 8.82 15.30 -19.87
CA LYS A 41 7.38 15.07 -19.64
C LYS A 41 6.71 14.07 -20.58
N LEU A 42 7.28 13.86 -21.77
CA LEU A 42 6.73 12.95 -22.77
C LEU A 42 7.57 11.67 -22.80
N LEU A 43 6.89 10.56 -22.51
CA LEU A 43 7.52 9.25 -22.54
C LEU A 43 7.55 8.70 -23.96
N THR A 44 8.70 8.15 -24.33
CA THR A 44 8.76 7.22 -25.46
C THR A 44 7.98 5.93 -25.13
N PRO A 45 7.56 5.16 -26.15
CA PRO A 45 6.84 3.90 -25.89
C PRO A 45 7.59 2.93 -24.95
N PRO A 46 8.92 2.71 -25.08
CA PRO A 46 9.66 1.87 -24.13
C PRO A 46 9.62 2.42 -22.69
N GLN A 47 9.78 3.73 -22.50
CA GLN A 47 9.71 4.36 -21.18
C GLN A 47 8.33 4.15 -20.54
N PHE A 48 7.25 4.39 -21.30
CA PHE A 48 5.88 4.15 -20.83
C PHE A 48 5.65 2.70 -20.42
N ILE A 49 6.12 1.74 -21.23
CA ILE A 49 5.99 0.31 -20.94
C ILE A 49 6.73 -0.05 -19.65
N MET A 50 7.98 0.40 -19.48
CA MET A 50 8.79 0.05 -18.31
C MET A 50 8.26 0.70 -17.02
N HIS A 51 7.82 1.95 -17.08
CA HIS A 51 7.10 2.59 -15.97
C HIS A 51 5.85 1.80 -15.61
N THR A 52 5.03 1.44 -16.60
CA THR A 52 3.80 0.68 -16.37
C THR A 52 4.08 -0.67 -15.71
N ILE A 53 5.04 -1.45 -16.24
CA ILE A 53 5.44 -2.75 -15.67
C ILE A 53 5.89 -2.60 -14.21
N SER A 54 6.73 -1.61 -13.93
CA SER A 54 7.24 -1.39 -12.58
C SER A 54 6.13 -1.01 -11.57
N ILE A 55 5.15 -0.20 -11.98
CA ILE A 55 3.98 0.13 -11.16
C ILE A 55 3.10 -1.11 -10.95
N PHE A 56 2.87 -1.93 -11.99
CA PHE A 56 2.16 -3.21 -11.86
C PHE A 56 2.81 -4.14 -10.81
N ILE A 57 4.14 -4.26 -10.85
CA ILE A 57 4.90 -5.06 -9.87
C ILE A 57 4.69 -4.50 -8.46
N PHE A 58 4.88 -3.20 -8.26
CA PHE A 58 4.67 -2.56 -6.96
C PHE A 58 3.27 -2.81 -6.40
N VAL A 59 2.22 -2.55 -7.18
CA VAL A 59 0.83 -2.68 -6.69
C VAL A 59 0.42 -4.13 -6.47
N PHE A 60 0.96 -5.06 -7.25
CA PHE A 60 0.76 -6.50 -7.05
C PHE A 60 1.30 -6.94 -5.69
N PHE A 61 2.56 -6.64 -5.40
CA PHE A 61 3.17 -7.01 -4.12
C PHE A 61 2.57 -6.26 -2.93
N LEU A 62 2.12 -5.02 -3.11
CA LEU A 62 1.36 -4.29 -2.10
C LEU A 62 0.05 -5.01 -1.74
N ALA A 63 -0.72 -5.42 -2.75
CA ALA A 63 -1.95 -6.18 -2.56
C ALA A 63 -1.69 -7.54 -1.89
N VAL A 64 -0.66 -8.28 -2.33
CA VAL A 64 -0.23 -9.55 -1.73
C VAL A 64 0.16 -9.36 -0.26
N SER A 65 0.99 -8.35 0.05
CA SER A 65 1.43 -8.04 1.42
C SER A 65 0.25 -7.72 2.34
N ARG A 66 -0.69 -6.90 1.86
CA ARG A 66 -1.94 -6.60 2.55
C ARG A 66 -2.77 -7.86 2.78
N ASN A 67 -3.01 -8.65 1.75
CA ASN A 67 -3.84 -9.85 1.86
C ASN A 67 -3.24 -10.88 2.80
N LYS A 68 -1.92 -11.11 2.74
CA LYS A 68 -1.18 -11.95 3.71
C LYS A 68 -1.32 -11.46 5.15
N THR A 69 -1.55 -10.17 5.35
CA THR A 69 -1.82 -9.61 6.67
C THR A 69 -3.25 -9.93 7.12
N PHE A 70 -4.24 -9.78 6.24
CA PHE A 70 -5.65 -10.12 6.54
C PHE A 70 -5.93 -11.63 6.62
N GLU A 71 -5.09 -12.45 6.01
CA GLU A 71 -5.12 -13.91 6.15
C GLU A 71 -4.86 -14.37 7.59
N ILE A 72 -4.08 -13.62 8.38
CA ILE A 72 -3.83 -13.93 9.82
C ILE A 72 -5.13 -14.02 10.62
N ILE A 73 -6.13 -13.23 10.23
CA ILE A 73 -7.42 -13.14 10.92
C ILE A 73 -8.52 -13.87 10.14
N GLY A 74 -8.17 -14.75 9.20
CA GLY A 74 -9.13 -15.56 8.44
C GLY A 74 -9.99 -14.79 7.44
N LYS A 75 -9.67 -13.52 7.14
CA LYS A 75 -10.56 -12.64 6.36
C LYS A 75 -10.32 -12.63 4.86
N LYS A 76 -9.12 -13.02 4.40
CA LYS A 76 -8.74 -13.02 2.99
C LYS A 76 -7.75 -14.13 2.67
N LYS A 77 -7.77 -14.61 1.43
CA LYS A 77 -6.70 -15.42 0.84
C LYS A 77 -5.62 -14.51 0.26
N THR A 78 -4.36 -14.94 0.26
CA THR A 78 -3.21 -14.15 -0.23
C THR A 78 -3.44 -13.46 -1.59
N LEU A 79 -4.05 -14.12 -2.58
CA LEU A 79 -4.25 -13.55 -3.93
C LEU A 79 -5.64 -12.94 -4.16
N SER A 80 -6.56 -13.03 -3.20
CA SER A 80 -7.94 -12.54 -3.35
C SER A 80 -7.99 -11.01 -3.51
N ASP A 81 -8.88 -10.51 -4.37
CA ASP A 81 -9.14 -9.07 -4.54
C ASP A 81 -7.90 -8.23 -4.88
N THR A 82 -6.91 -8.85 -5.54
CA THR A 82 -5.71 -8.20 -6.07
C THR A 82 -6.04 -7.40 -7.34
N TRP A 83 -7.06 -7.83 -8.10
CA TRP A 83 -7.41 -7.26 -9.39
C TRP A 83 -7.67 -5.74 -9.35
N PRO A 84 -8.34 -5.13 -8.34
CA PRO A 84 -8.55 -3.69 -8.38
C PRO A 84 -7.27 -2.88 -8.23
N PHE A 85 -6.26 -3.41 -7.54
CA PHE A 85 -4.95 -2.77 -7.47
C PHE A 85 -4.27 -2.78 -8.83
N ILE A 86 -4.25 -3.95 -9.47
CA ILE A 86 -3.62 -4.15 -10.78
C ILE A 86 -4.32 -3.31 -11.83
N PHE A 87 -5.65 -3.29 -11.86
CA PHE A 87 -6.37 -2.54 -12.88
C PHE A 87 -6.44 -1.05 -12.56
N PHE A 88 -7.00 -0.63 -11.42
CA PHE A 88 -7.29 0.80 -11.22
C PHE A 88 -6.06 1.66 -10.91
N THR A 89 -5.11 1.18 -10.10
CA THR A 89 -4.02 2.03 -9.63
C THR A 89 -3.09 2.51 -10.75
N PRO A 90 -2.63 1.66 -11.69
CA PRO A 90 -1.82 2.13 -12.82
C PRO A 90 -2.54 3.16 -13.70
N TRP A 91 -3.84 2.97 -13.97
CA TRP A 91 -4.61 3.95 -14.75
C TRP A 91 -4.72 5.30 -14.05
N VAL A 92 -4.97 5.29 -12.73
CA VAL A 92 -5.08 6.52 -11.94
C VAL A 92 -3.72 7.21 -11.78
N PHE A 93 -2.63 6.44 -11.66
CA PHE A 93 -1.25 6.96 -11.72
C PHE A 93 -1.01 7.71 -13.04
N TRP A 94 -1.32 7.08 -14.18
CA TRP A 94 -1.14 7.69 -15.50
C TRP A 94 -2.05 8.88 -15.73
N LEU A 95 -3.28 8.85 -15.19
CA LEU A 95 -4.17 10.01 -15.20
C LEU A 95 -3.50 11.20 -14.50
N GLY A 96 -2.93 11.00 -13.30
CA GLY A 96 -2.19 12.04 -12.59
C GLY A 96 -0.99 12.56 -13.41
N TYR A 97 -0.20 11.65 -13.97
CA TYR A 97 0.97 11.98 -14.79
C TYR A 97 0.62 12.83 -16.02
N TYR A 98 -0.38 12.42 -16.81
CA TYR A 98 -0.68 13.10 -18.08
C TYR A 98 -1.60 14.32 -17.93
N THR A 99 -2.26 14.51 -16.79
CA THR A 99 -3.12 15.69 -16.57
C THR A 99 -2.41 16.80 -15.80
N LEU A 100 -1.61 16.45 -14.80
CA LEU A 100 -1.02 17.41 -13.86
C LEU A 100 0.51 17.26 -13.69
N PHE A 101 1.13 16.26 -14.33
CA PHE A 101 2.55 15.91 -14.25
C PHE A 101 3.00 15.48 -12.84
N VAL A 102 4.28 15.13 -12.71
CA VAL A 102 4.91 14.84 -11.42
C VAL A 102 4.78 16.09 -10.51
N PRO A 103 4.36 15.94 -9.24
CA PRO A 103 4.23 14.70 -8.45
C PRO A 103 2.78 14.19 -8.31
N PHE A 104 1.86 14.61 -9.19
CA PHE A 104 0.44 14.25 -9.07
C PHE A 104 0.17 12.80 -9.44
N ASP A 105 1.04 12.18 -10.23
CA ASP A 105 1.09 10.74 -10.46
C ASP A 105 1.18 9.94 -9.14
N ILE A 106 2.10 10.34 -8.25
CA ILE A 106 2.26 9.74 -6.91
C ILE A 106 1.04 10.02 -6.04
N LEU A 107 0.55 11.27 -6.03
CA LEU A 107 -0.65 11.62 -5.27
C LEU A 107 -1.85 10.75 -5.68
N PHE A 108 -2.09 10.61 -6.98
CA PHE A 108 -3.21 9.88 -7.52
C PHE A 108 -3.08 8.38 -7.26
N MET A 109 -1.87 7.80 -7.39
CA MET A 109 -1.59 6.42 -7.02
C MET A 109 -1.91 6.12 -5.55
N PHE A 110 -1.49 6.99 -4.63
CA PHE A 110 -1.78 6.80 -3.20
C PHE A 110 -3.29 6.92 -2.92
N LEU A 111 -3.97 7.88 -3.54
CA LEU A 111 -5.42 8.03 -3.39
C LEU A 111 -6.19 6.82 -3.94
N SER A 112 -5.79 6.26 -5.09
CA SER A 112 -6.43 5.05 -5.62
C SER A 112 -6.26 3.85 -4.69
N ILE A 113 -5.06 3.65 -4.15
CA ILE A 113 -4.80 2.62 -3.12
C ILE A 113 -5.70 2.84 -1.90
N GLY A 114 -5.86 4.09 -1.46
CA GLY A 114 -6.75 4.46 -0.37
C GLY A 114 -8.21 4.13 -0.64
N ILE A 115 -8.72 4.46 -1.82
CA ILE A 115 -10.10 4.16 -2.24
C ILE A 115 -10.32 2.65 -2.30
N ILE A 116 -9.40 1.89 -2.90
CA ILE A 116 -9.50 0.43 -2.99
C ILE A 116 -9.53 -0.18 -1.59
N ASN A 117 -8.66 0.26 -0.68
CA ASN A 117 -8.65 -0.20 0.71
C ASN A 117 -9.91 0.22 1.48
N ALA A 118 -10.42 1.43 1.23
CA ALA A 118 -11.67 1.92 1.81
C ALA A 118 -12.84 0.98 1.47
N ILE A 119 -12.92 0.53 0.21
CA ILE A 119 -13.96 -0.36 -0.29
C ILE A 119 -13.74 -1.80 0.20
N GLN A 120 -12.58 -2.38 -0.09
CA GLN A 120 -12.34 -3.82 0.10
C GLN A 120 -12.20 -4.25 1.56
N LEU A 121 -11.79 -3.33 2.45
CA LEU A 121 -11.64 -3.63 3.87
C LEU A 121 -12.84 -3.16 4.71
N ARG A 122 -13.82 -2.50 4.07
CA ARG A 122 -15.07 -2.05 4.68
C ARG A 122 -15.80 -3.13 5.49
N PRO A 123 -15.91 -4.40 5.05
CA PRO A 123 -16.63 -5.41 5.82
C PRO A 123 -15.93 -5.82 7.12
N PHE A 124 -14.64 -5.52 7.25
CA PHE A 124 -13.79 -6.05 8.32
C PHE A 124 -13.61 -5.09 9.49
N VAL A 125 -14.15 -3.88 9.38
CA VAL A 125 -13.99 -2.79 10.34
C VAL A 125 -15.25 -2.56 11.15
N LYS A 126 -15.11 -1.98 12.34
CA LYS A 126 -16.21 -1.63 13.24
C LYS A 126 -17.09 -0.52 12.65
N SER A 127 -16.49 0.55 12.14
CA SER A 127 -17.21 1.70 11.58
C SER A 127 -16.85 1.95 10.10
N PRO A 128 -17.68 1.47 9.15
CA PRO A 128 -17.46 1.66 7.70
C PRO A 128 -17.31 3.11 7.25
N ALA A 129 -18.19 4.01 7.71
CA ALA A 129 -18.16 5.41 7.29
C ALA A 129 -16.88 6.12 7.76
N LYS A 130 -16.47 5.88 9.01
CA LYS A 130 -15.23 6.42 9.57
C LYS A 130 -13.99 5.83 8.88
N TRP A 131 -14.05 4.54 8.52
CA TRP A 131 -12.97 3.86 7.82
C TRP A 131 -12.65 4.47 6.46
N ILE A 132 -13.68 4.83 5.67
CA ILE A 132 -13.48 5.45 4.36
C ILE A 132 -12.67 6.75 4.50
N TRP A 133 -13.08 7.64 5.40
CA TRP A 133 -12.35 8.89 5.66
C TRP A 133 -10.94 8.65 6.19
N GLN A 134 -10.78 7.67 7.08
CA GLN A 134 -9.45 7.31 7.60
C GLN A 134 -8.52 6.81 6.50
N CYS A 135 -9.05 6.04 5.54
CA CYS A 135 -8.31 5.61 4.36
C CYS A 135 -7.89 6.79 3.48
N VAL A 136 -8.84 7.62 3.05
CA VAL A 136 -8.55 8.77 2.18
C VAL A 136 -7.53 9.69 2.83
N LEU A 137 -7.74 10.07 4.10
CA LEU A 137 -6.82 10.94 4.84
C LEU A 137 -5.45 10.29 5.03
N GLY A 138 -5.39 9.01 5.41
CA GLY A 138 -4.12 8.32 5.65
C GLY A 138 -3.23 8.24 4.41
N TYR A 139 -3.82 7.95 3.25
CA TYR A 139 -3.08 7.90 1.99
C TYR A 139 -2.75 9.29 1.43
N LEU A 140 -3.62 10.29 1.63
CA LEU A 140 -3.31 11.68 1.31
C LEU A 140 -2.12 12.18 2.13
N LEU A 141 -2.11 11.93 3.44
CA LEU A 141 -0.99 12.28 4.31
C LEU A 141 0.30 11.56 3.91
N ALA A 142 0.21 10.30 3.49
CA ALA A 142 1.38 9.55 3.03
C ALA A 142 1.96 10.15 1.74
N ALA A 143 1.11 10.51 0.77
CA ALA A 143 1.53 11.18 -0.45
C ALA A 143 2.19 12.54 -0.15
N ILE A 144 1.54 13.38 0.67
CA ILE A 144 2.07 14.69 1.05
C ILE A 144 3.41 14.57 1.77
N ALA A 145 3.52 13.66 2.75
CA ALA A 145 4.76 13.43 3.47
C ALA A 145 5.88 12.97 2.52
N GLY A 146 5.57 12.03 1.62
CA GLY A 146 6.48 11.58 0.57
C GLY A 146 6.98 12.71 -0.31
N ILE A 147 6.07 13.46 -0.90
CA ILE A 147 6.38 14.53 -1.85
C ILE A 147 7.19 15.66 -1.20
N LEU A 148 6.75 16.15 -0.02
CA LEU A 148 7.42 17.26 0.64
C LEU A 148 8.82 16.89 1.13
N ILE A 149 8.99 15.71 1.72
CA ILE A 149 10.30 15.25 2.19
C ILE A 149 11.21 14.91 1.02
N GLY A 150 10.71 14.26 -0.02
CA GLY A 150 11.48 13.98 -1.24
C GLY A 150 11.93 15.24 -1.94
N LEU A 151 11.06 16.25 -2.09
CA LEU A 151 11.45 17.54 -2.66
C LEU A 151 12.47 18.28 -1.79
N GLY A 152 12.28 18.28 -0.47
CA GLY A 152 13.24 18.87 0.46
C GLY A 152 14.61 18.19 0.38
N ALA A 153 14.62 16.86 0.35
CA ALA A 153 15.85 16.07 0.25
C ALA A 153 16.55 16.29 -1.10
N HIS A 154 15.78 16.41 -2.20
CA HIS A 154 16.32 16.75 -3.51
C HIS A 154 17.07 18.08 -3.46
N LEU A 155 16.42 19.14 -2.99
CA LEU A 155 17.00 20.48 -2.95
C LEU A 155 18.24 20.57 -2.04
N GLN A 156 18.28 19.79 -0.95
CA GLN A 156 19.35 19.86 0.05
C GLN A 156 20.54 18.94 -0.21
N TYR A 157 20.31 17.72 -0.71
CA TYR A 157 21.33 16.66 -0.65
C TYR A 157 21.74 16.10 -2.01
N TYR A 158 20.82 16.00 -2.98
CA TYR A 158 21.09 15.27 -4.21
C TYR A 158 20.60 15.98 -5.48
N LYS A 159 20.45 17.31 -5.44
CA LYS A 159 20.05 18.11 -6.62
C LYS A 159 21.01 17.94 -7.81
N ASP A 160 22.29 17.73 -7.51
CA ASP A 160 23.37 17.62 -8.48
C ASP A 160 23.66 16.17 -8.90
N PHE A 161 22.91 15.19 -8.37
CA PHE A 161 23.02 13.80 -8.82
C PHE A 161 22.48 13.69 -10.25
N GLN A 162 22.96 12.69 -11.00
CA GLN A 162 22.57 12.48 -12.39
C GLN A 162 22.17 11.03 -12.66
N GLY A 163 21.34 10.85 -13.69
CA GLY A 163 20.84 9.54 -14.13
C GLY A 163 20.18 8.74 -13.00
N ILE A 164 20.39 7.43 -13.05
CA ILE A 164 19.78 6.47 -12.12
C ILE A 164 20.05 6.76 -10.64
N SER A 165 21.18 7.40 -10.31
CA SER A 165 21.51 7.76 -8.92
C SER A 165 20.55 8.80 -8.36
N LYS A 166 20.16 9.78 -9.18
CA LYS A 166 19.17 10.81 -8.84
C LYS A 166 17.79 10.19 -8.69
N ASP A 167 17.40 9.29 -9.59
CA ASP A 167 16.10 8.63 -9.54
C ASP A 167 15.96 7.75 -8.30
N LEU A 168 16.97 6.94 -8.00
CA LEU A 168 17.02 6.13 -6.78
C LEU A 168 16.91 6.99 -5.52
N ALA A 169 17.65 8.09 -5.45
CA ALA A 169 17.59 9.02 -4.32
C ALA A 169 16.21 9.68 -4.19
N THR A 170 15.61 10.07 -5.32
CA THR A 170 14.27 10.69 -5.37
C THR A 170 13.19 9.72 -4.92
N TRP A 171 13.11 8.55 -5.53
CA TRP A 171 12.08 7.57 -5.21
C TRP A 171 12.24 6.99 -3.80
N THR A 172 13.47 6.80 -3.33
CA THR A 172 13.73 6.33 -1.95
C THR A 172 13.33 7.40 -0.92
N SER A 173 13.70 8.66 -1.13
CA SER A 173 13.37 9.75 -0.20
C SER A 173 11.88 10.08 -0.17
N ILE A 174 11.13 9.80 -1.24
CA ILE A 174 9.66 9.88 -1.25
C ILE A 174 9.04 8.65 -0.58
N SER A 175 9.49 7.45 -0.94
CA SER A 175 8.82 6.21 -0.53
C SER A 175 9.01 5.88 0.95
N ILE A 176 10.16 6.19 1.55
CA ILE A 176 10.41 5.96 2.99
C ILE A 176 9.41 6.71 3.89
N PRO A 177 9.29 8.05 3.83
CA PRO A 177 8.33 8.77 4.66
C PRO A 177 6.88 8.38 4.36
N ALA A 178 6.53 8.14 3.09
CA ALA A 178 5.21 7.63 2.75
C ALA A 178 4.94 6.25 3.40
N ALA A 179 5.93 5.35 3.39
CA ALA A 179 5.86 4.05 4.05
C ALA A 179 5.65 4.17 5.55
N LEU A 180 6.36 5.09 6.21
CA LEU A 180 6.22 5.35 7.65
C LEU A 180 4.80 5.81 7.98
N VAL A 181 4.23 6.73 7.19
CA VAL A 181 2.84 7.16 7.37
C VAL A 181 1.91 5.97 7.18
N VAL A 182 1.96 5.25 6.06
CA VAL A 182 1.05 4.12 5.80
C VAL A 182 1.20 3.03 6.87
N ALA A 183 2.41 2.70 7.28
CA ALA A 183 2.66 1.67 8.28
C ALA A 183 2.08 2.06 9.65
N TYR A 184 2.46 3.22 10.18
CA TYR A 184 2.16 3.58 11.56
C TYR A 184 0.80 4.24 11.74
N TYR A 185 0.34 5.07 10.79
CA TYR A 185 -1.02 5.60 10.81
C TYR A 185 -2.03 4.46 10.76
N PHE A 186 -1.93 3.56 9.77
CA PHE A 186 -2.87 2.44 9.69
C PHE A 186 -2.66 1.39 10.78
N ARG A 187 -1.45 1.22 11.34
CA ARG A 187 -1.30 0.41 12.57
C ARG A 187 -2.21 0.93 13.68
N TYR A 188 -2.22 2.24 13.91
CA TYR A 188 -3.08 2.85 14.92
C TYR A 188 -4.57 2.69 14.58
N ILE A 189 -4.96 2.98 13.32
CA ILE A 189 -6.36 2.86 12.88
C ILE A 189 -6.86 1.42 12.93
N LEU A 190 -6.14 0.49 12.29
CA LEU A 190 -6.49 -0.93 12.23
C LEU A 190 -6.52 -1.56 13.63
N GLY A 191 -5.61 -1.15 14.52
CA GLY A 191 -5.60 -1.59 15.92
C GLY A 191 -6.87 -1.24 16.69
N LYS A 192 -7.63 -0.23 16.24
CA LYS A 192 -8.92 0.19 16.82
C LYS A 192 -10.12 -0.33 16.03
N GLN A 193 -10.02 -0.33 14.69
CA GLN A 193 -11.14 -0.58 13.78
C GLN A 193 -11.33 -2.05 13.40
N ILE A 194 -10.28 -2.87 13.33
CA ILE A 194 -10.42 -4.26 12.90
C ILE A 194 -11.19 -5.08 13.94
N ARG A 195 -12.18 -5.83 13.46
CA ARG A 195 -12.88 -6.87 14.24
C ARG A 195 -11.97 -8.09 14.31
N PHE A 196 -11.47 -8.44 15.49
CA PHE A 196 -10.84 -9.74 15.71
C PHE A 196 -11.95 -10.63 16.22
N GLU A 197 -12.28 -11.72 15.52
CA GLU A 197 -13.17 -12.72 16.08
C GLU A 197 -12.46 -13.34 17.28
N ASP A 198 -13.04 -13.21 18.46
CA ASP A 198 -12.53 -13.89 19.64
C ASP A 198 -12.76 -15.39 19.41
N SER A 199 -11.66 -16.13 19.28
CA SER A 199 -11.65 -17.56 18.98
C SER A 199 -12.24 -18.44 20.11
N GLN A 200 -13.06 -17.87 21.01
CA GLN A 200 -13.64 -18.55 22.17
C GLN A 200 -15.06 -19.09 21.95
N GLU A 201 -15.80 -18.69 20.91
CA GLU A 201 -17.17 -19.19 20.71
C GLU A 201 -17.27 -20.52 19.93
N ILE A 202 -16.17 -21.03 19.36
CA ILE A 202 -16.23 -22.25 18.53
C ILE A 202 -16.11 -23.55 19.38
N ILE A 203 -15.69 -23.47 20.66
CA ILE A 203 -15.41 -24.68 21.47
C ILE A 203 -16.51 -25.00 22.51
N SER A 204 -17.47 -24.11 22.80
CA SER A 204 -18.46 -24.34 23.87
C SER A 204 -19.82 -24.91 23.42
N GLY A 205 -20.04 -25.12 22.11
CA GLY A 205 -21.39 -25.38 21.57
C GLY A 205 -21.82 -26.83 21.35
N ASN A 206 -20.95 -27.83 21.45
CA ASN A 206 -21.32 -29.23 21.16
C ASN A 206 -21.06 -30.15 22.36
N LYS A 207 -21.96 -30.12 23.35
CA LYS A 207 -22.21 -31.28 24.20
C LYS A 207 -23.30 -32.12 23.53
N PRO A 208 -23.02 -33.34 23.04
CA PRO A 208 -24.07 -34.21 22.54
C PRO A 208 -24.98 -34.60 23.70
N HIS A 209 -26.26 -34.25 23.57
CA HIS A 209 -27.30 -34.71 24.48
C HIS A 209 -27.49 -36.21 24.23
N VAL A 210 -26.85 -37.04 25.06
CA VAL A 210 -27.09 -38.50 25.05
C VAL A 210 -28.49 -38.71 25.60
N SER A 211 -29.48 -38.93 24.72
CA SER A 211 -30.80 -39.41 25.13
C SER A 211 -30.66 -40.86 25.57
N LYS A 212 -30.82 -41.13 26.87
CA LYS A 212 -31.13 -42.47 27.36
C LYS A 212 -32.53 -42.83 26.85
N VAL A 213 -32.60 -43.83 25.98
CA VAL A 213 -33.87 -44.51 25.67
C VAL A 213 -33.93 -45.73 26.59
N ALA A 214 -35.08 -45.88 27.24
CA ALA A 214 -35.47 -46.95 28.14
C ALA A 214 -35.87 -48.22 27.37
#